data_AF-A0A7J8YJD5-F1
#
_entry.id   AF-A0A7J8YJD5-F1
#
_cell.length_a   1.000
_cell.length_b   1.000
_cell.length_c   1.000
_cell.angle_alpha   90.00
_cell.angle_beta   90.00
_cell.angle_gamma   90.00
#
_symmetry.space_group_name_H-M   'P 1'
#
loop_
_entity.id
_entity.type
_entity.pdbx_description
1 polymer ?
#
loop_
_entity_poly.entity_id
_entity_poly.type
_entity_poly.pdbx_seq_one_letter_code
_entity_poly.pdbx_strand_id
1 'polypeptide(L)'
;FILFLQEFEDTLKYIASIRPRAEQYGICRIVPPSSWKPPCPLKEKKMWENSRFATRVQRVDKLQNRDPMRKMSEANKNIRRKRRRCMRMAIDCGPDSGSISGSDAGLSELEGFGFEVGPEFTLDKFQKYADNFKTQYFRLKENDVNMEGKMAILQDHHEPSIQNIEGEYWRIVEKATEEIEVLYGADLETGVFGSGFHKKLNQVGLASDEKYIKSGWNLNNFPRLSGSVLSYESSDISGVLVPWLYVGMCFSSFCWHVEDHHLYSLNYMHLGAPKIWYGVPGKDASKLEKAMRKHLPDLFDEQPDLLHKLVTQLSPSILKSEGVPVHRCVQNAGEFVLTFPRAYHAGFNSGFNCAEAVNVGPVDWLPHGQIAIELYREQGRKTSISHDKLLLGAAREAVKAHWELNFVKNYTSDNMRWKDVCGKNGVLSKTLKARVEMERLAREFLCSSSQAVKMDRNFDATSERECCICFFDLHLSAAGCRCSPDRYACLNHAKHLCSCARDAKFFLFRYDI
;
A
#
# COMPACT_ATOMS: atom_id res chain seq x y z
N PHE A 1 10.20 0.96 -18.90
CA PHE A 1 9.48 1.00 -20.18
C PHE A 1 9.27 2.45 -20.57
N ILE A 2 9.47 2.80 -21.83
CA ILE A 2 9.18 4.15 -22.37
C ILE A 2 7.86 4.04 -23.11
N LEU A 3 6.89 4.87 -22.73
CA LEU A 3 5.56 4.90 -23.34
C LEU A 3 5.56 5.77 -24.60
N PHE A 4 5.00 5.25 -25.68
CA PHE A 4 4.60 6.07 -26.83
C PHE A 4 3.17 6.61 -26.63
N LEU A 5 2.84 7.73 -27.29
CA LEU A 5 1.54 8.43 -27.12
C LEU A 5 0.32 7.51 -27.34
N GLN A 6 0.34 6.66 -28.36
CA GLN A 6 -0.77 5.71 -28.62
C GLN A 6 -0.94 4.65 -27.52
N GLU A 7 0.16 4.23 -26.89
CA GLU A 7 0.13 3.26 -25.78
C GLU A 7 -0.33 3.91 -24.47
N PHE A 8 -0.30 5.25 -24.40
CA PHE A 8 -0.63 6.01 -23.20
C PHE A 8 -2.15 6.21 -23.00
N GLU A 9 -2.95 6.08 -24.07
CA GLU A 9 -4.39 6.35 -24.04
C GLU A 9 -5.18 5.35 -23.18
N ASP A 10 -4.84 4.06 -23.26
CA ASP A 10 -5.50 2.99 -22.50
C ASP A 10 -4.54 2.37 -21.48
N THR A 11 -4.59 2.94 -20.27
CA THR A 11 -3.69 2.58 -19.16
C THR A 11 -3.73 1.09 -18.82
N LEU A 12 -4.92 0.49 -18.71
CA LEU A 12 -5.04 -0.93 -18.34
C LEU A 12 -4.60 -1.86 -19.47
N LYS A 13 -4.85 -1.49 -20.74
CA LYS A 13 -4.36 -2.25 -21.89
C LYS A 13 -2.83 -2.23 -21.95
N TYR A 14 -2.21 -1.10 -21.63
CA TYR A 14 -0.75 -1.02 -21.53
C TYR A 14 -0.18 -1.87 -20.39
N ILE A 15 -0.77 -1.81 -19.20
CA ILE A 15 -0.35 -2.66 -18.07
C ILE A 15 -0.43 -4.14 -18.45
N ALA A 16 -1.53 -4.54 -19.12
CA ALA A 16 -1.70 -5.90 -19.62
C ALA A 16 -0.63 -6.28 -20.66
N SER A 17 -0.22 -5.36 -21.54
CA SER A 17 0.77 -5.64 -22.60
C SER A 17 2.19 -5.83 -22.05
N ILE A 18 2.57 -5.11 -21.00
CA ILE A 18 3.90 -5.22 -20.39
C ILE A 18 4.00 -6.37 -19.38
N ARG A 19 2.87 -6.84 -18.84
CA ARG A 19 2.84 -7.85 -17.77
C ARG A 19 3.69 -9.09 -18.07
N PRO A 20 3.58 -9.77 -19.23
CA PRO A 20 4.35 -11.00 -19.49
C PRO A 20 5.86 -10.80 -19.39
N ARG A 21 6.34 -9.56 -19.60
CA ARG A 21 7.75 -9.19 -19.49
C ARG A 21 8.12 -8.70 -18.10
N ALA A 22 7.24 -7.95 -17.44
CA ALA A 22 7.53 -7.19 -16.22
C ALA A 22 7.20 -7.94 -14.91
N GLU A 23 6.19 -8.82 -14.90
CA GLU A 23 5.73 -9.51 -13.69
C GLU A 23 6.82 -10.38 -13.03
N GLN A 24 7.69 -10.98 -13.85
CA GLN A 24 8.83 -11.78 -13.36
C GLN A 24 9.86 -10.98 -12.54
N TYR A 25 9.78 -9.65 -12.56
CA TYR A 25 10.65 -8.74 -11.80
C TYR A 25 9.96 -8.17 -10.55
N GLY A 26 8.64 -8.37 -10.40
CA GLY A 26 7.83 -7.85 -9.29
C GLY A 26 7.47 -6.37 -9.38
N ILE A 27 8.40 -5.52 -9.81
CA ILE A 27 8.17 -4.10 -10.05
C ILE A 27 8.69 -3.68 -11.42
N CYS A 28 8.14 -2.60 -11.98
CA CYS A 28 8.72 -1.98 -13.17
C CYS A 28 8.58 -0.46 -13.19
N ARG A 29 9.59 0.20 -13.75
CA ARG A 29 9.58 1.64 -13.98
C ARG A 29 8.96 1.97 -15.34
N ILE A 30 8.06 2.94 -15.35
CA ILE A 30 7.33 3.40 -16.53
C ILE A 30 7.60 4.90 -16.69
N VAL A 31 8.15 5.28 -17.85
CA VAL A 31 8.46 6.66 -18.20
C VAL A 31 7.37 7.16 -19.16
N PRO A 32 6.55 8.14 -18.76
CA PRO A 32 5.55 8.73 -19.63
C PRO A 32 6.16 9.38 -20.88
N PRO A 33 5.37 9.64 -21.94
CA PRO A 33 5.79 10.45 -23.06
C PRO A 33 6.30 11.82 -22.58
N SER A 34 7.33 12.37 -23.23
CA SER A 34 7.93 13.66 -22.84
C SER A 34 6.95 14.84 -22.85
N SER A 35 5.84 14.72 -23.58
CA SER A 35 4.74 15.70 -23.66
C SER A 35 3.74 15.58 -22.50
N TRP A 36 3.75 14.48 -21.75
CA TRP A 36 2.88 14.27 -20.60
C TRP A 36 3.56 14.78 -19.33
N LYS A 37 3.15 15.97 -18.88
CA LYS A 37 3.67 16.65 -17.70
C LYS A 37 2.49 17.28 -16.95
N PRO A 38 1.79 16.53 -16.09
CA PRO A 38 0.63 17.04 -15.38
C PRO A 38 1.06 18.18 -14.44
N PRO A 39 0.30 19.28 -14.37
CA PRO A 39 0.52 20.30 -13.35
C PRO A 39 0.21 19.72 -11.97
N CYS A 40 0.98 20.13 -10.96
CA CYS A 40 0.90 19.60 -9.60
C CYS A 40 0.31 20.67 -8.66
N PRO A 41 -0.97 20.54 -8.21
CA PRO A 41 -1.62 21.51 -7.32
C PRO A 41 -0.87 21.72 -6.00
N LEU A 42 -0.12 20.73 -5.54
CA LEU A 42 0.66 20.83 -4.31
C LEU A 42 1.69 21.97 -4.37
N LYS A 43 2.17 22.33 -5.57
CA LYS A 43 3.12 23.44 -5.78
C LYS A 43 2.46 24.83 -5.69
N GLU A 44 1.14 24.91 -5.64
CA GLU A 44 0.46 26.19 -5.44
C GLU A 44 0.86 26.76 -4.08
N LYS A 45 1.20 28.05 -4.04
CA LYS A 45 1.73 28.71 -2.83
C LYS A 45 0.89 28.45 -1.58
N LYS A 46 -0.44 28.50 -1.71
CA LYS A 46 -1.38 28.24 -0.62
C LYS A 46 -1.22 26.82 -0.06
N MET A 47 -1.06 25.82 -0.92
CA MET A 47 -0.85 24.43 -0.50
C MET A 47 0.56 24.22 0.04
N TRP A 48 1.57 24.74 -0.66
CA TRP A 48 2.98 24.57 -0.33
C TRP A 48 3.37 25.15 1.04
N GLU A 49 2.87 26.35 1.34
CA GLU A 49 3.26 27.11 2.53
C GLU A 49 2.33 26.90 3.73
N ASN A 50 1.05 26.57 3.51
CA ASN A 50 0.05 26.56 4.59
C ASN A 50 -0.51 25.17 4.94
N SER A 51 -0.52 24.21 4.02
CA SER A 51 -1.08 22.88 4.30
C SER A 51 -0.12 22.08 5.18
N ARG A 52 -0.61 21.67 6.36
CA ARG A 52 0.17 20.95 7.36
C ARG A 52 -0.09 19.45 7.25
N PHE A 53 0.94 18.64 7.48
CA PHE A 53 0.86 17.18 7.56
C PHE A 53 1.71 16.68 8.72
N ALA A 54 1.27 15.58 9.34
CA ALA A 54 2.02 14.88 10.37
C ALA A 54 3.14 14.05 9.75
N THR A 55 4.27 13.96 10.45
CA THR A 55 5.38 13.07 10.08
C THR A 55 5.47 11.91 11.06
N ARG A 56 6.17 10.85 10.68
CA ARG A 56 6.60 9.78 11.57
C ARG A 56 8.12 9.74 11.65
N VAL A 57 8.65 9.44 12.84
CA VAL A 57 10.09 9.30 13.10
C VAL A 57 10.53 7.88 12.75
N GLN A 58 11.55 7.76 11.92
CA GLN A 58 12.16 6.49 11.54
C GLN A 58 13.61 6.44 12.02
N ARG A 59 13.95 5.41 12.80
CA ARG A 59 15.34 5.13 13.19
C ARG A 59 15.96 4.19 12.16
N VAL A 60 16.70 4.76 11.21
CA VAL A 60 17.23 4.04 10.04
C VAL A 60 18.19 2.93 10.47
N ASP A 61 19.00 3.19 11.50
CA ASP A 61 19.92 2.25 12.13
C ASP A 61 19.25 1.00 12.72
N LYS A 62 17.95 1.05 13.00
CA LYS A 62 17.18 -0.02 13.66
C LYS A 62 16.14 -0.68 12.75
N LEU A 63 16.16 -0.37 11.45
CA LEU A 63 15.22 -0.96 10.49
C LEU A 63 15.46 -2.45 10.29
N GLN A 64 16.71 -2.92 10.31
CA GLN A 64 17.06 -4.34 10.19
C GLN A 64 17.47 -4.94 11.53
N ASN A 65 18.54 -4.41 12.14
CA ASN A 65 19.12 -4.98 13.35
C ASN A 65 18.59 -4.22 14.58
N ARG A 66 17.76 -4.87 15.39
CA ARG A 66 17.30 -4.33 16.68
C ARG A 66 16.98 -5.44 17.66
N ASP A 67 17.13 -5.14 18.95
CA ASP A 67 16.68 -6.04 20.01
C ASP A 67 15.15 -6.10 20.07
N PRO A 68 14.57 -7.27 20.42
CA PRO A 68 13.16 -7.38 20.78
C PRO A 68 12.78 -6.41 21.89
N MET A 69 11.56 -5.88 21.86
CA MET A 69 11.10 -4.92 22.86
C MET A 69 11.14 -5.48 24.28
N ARG A 70 10.89 -6.79 24.45
CA ARG A 70 11.05 -7.48 25.74
C ARG A 70 12.40 -7.20 26.40
N LYS A 71 13.50 -7.17 25.63
CA LYS A 71 14.86 -6.88 26.13
C LYS A 71 15.11 -5.37 26.34
N MET A 72 14.47 -4.50 25.55
CA MET A 72 14.62 -3.04 25.67
C MET A 72 13.91 -2.44 26.91
N SER A 73 12.88 -3.11 27.44
CA SER A 73 12.10 -2.64 28.58
C SER A 73 12.92 -2.53 29.88
N GLU A 74 13.99 -3.31 30.01
CA GLU A 74 14.90 -3.28 31.18
C GLU A 74 15.91 -2.12 31.12
N ALA A 75 16.38 -1.75 29.92
CA ALA A 75 17.35 -0.66 29.72
C ALA A 75 16.71 0.75 29.75
N ASN A 76 15.43 0.86 29.38
CA ASN A 76 14.75 2.15 29.17
C ASN A 76 14.37 2.93 30.44
N LYS A 77 14.46 2.34 31.65
CA LYS A 77 14.20 3.06 32.92
C LYS A 77 15.23 4.18 33.17
N ASN A 78 16.45 4.04 32.67
CA ASN A 78 17.53 5.00 32.91
C ASN A 78 17.60 6.12 31.86
N ILE A 79 17.17 5.87 30.62
CA ILE A 79 17.24 6.85 29.51
C ILE A 79 16.11 7.89 29.58
N ARG A 80 14.90 7.50 30.03
CA ARG A 80 13.74 8.41 30.18
C ARG A 80 14.00 9.58 31.14
N ARG A 81 14.91 9.44 32.11
CA ARG A 81 15.33 10.54 33.02
C ARG A 81 16.25 11.57 32.37
N LYS A 82 17.04 11.20 31.34
CA LYS A 82 17.93 12.15 30.62
C LYS A 82 17.21 12.91 29.49
N ARG A 83 16.26 12.29 28.78
CA ARG A 83 15.51 12.93 27.67
C ARG A 83 14.68 14.15 28.09
N ARG A 84 14.19 14.23 29.34
CA ARG A 84 13.48 15.42 29.88
C ARG A 84 14.37 16.66 30.06
N ARG A 85 15.70 16.54 29.98
CA ARG A 85 16.62 17.66 30.19
C ARG A 85 17.04 18.35 28.87
N CYS A 86 16.99 17.64 27.73
CA CYS A 86 17.45 18.17 26.44
C CYS A 86 16.33 18.87 25.63
N MET A 87 15.06 18.48 25.79
CA MET A 87 13.94 19.15 25.12
C MET A 87 13.52 20.49 25.75
N ARG A 88 14.13 20.89 26.87
CA ARG A 88 13.87 22.20 27.50
C ARG A 88 14.64 23.36 26.88
N MET A 89 15.59 23.10 25.96
CA MET A 89 16.40 24.16 25.34
C MET A 89 15.94 24.54 23.93
N ALA A 90 14.78 24.07 23.49
CA ALA A 90 14.21 24.37 22.16
C ALA A 90 12.75 24.87 22.22
N ILE A 91 12.36 25.57 23.29
CA ILE A 91 11.12 26.35 23.34
C ILE A 91 11.41 27.57 24.20
N ASP A 92 11.82 28.67 23.57
CA ASP A 92 11.68 30.00 24.17
C ASP A 92 11.53 31.04 23.06
N CYS A 93 10.28 31.27 22.64
CA CYS A 93 9.81 32.44 21.88
C CYS A 93 8.28 32.54 21.98
N GLY A 94 7.81 33.18 23.06
CA GLY A 94 6.60 34.03 23.08
C GLY A 94 5.22 33.39 23.31
N PRO A 95 4.24 34.15 23.88
CA PRO A 95 3.32 33.62 24.89
C PRO A 95 1.84 33.59 24.49
N ASP A 96 1.05 33.02 25.41
CA ASP A 96 -0.41 33.08 25.58
C ASP A 96 -1.29 32.21 24.67
N SER A 97 -1.87 31.16 25.28
CA SER A 97 -3.29 31.12 25.71
C SER A 97 -3.90 29.72 25.61
N GLY A 98 -4.77 29.41 26.58
CA GLY A 98 -5.92 28.53 26.34
C GLY A 98 -5.77 27.07 26.76
N SER A 99 -6.08 26.79 28.02
CA SER A 99 -6.51 25.47 28.50
C SER A 99 -7.75 24.98 27.74
N ILE A 100 -7.67 23.85 27.02
CA ILE A 100 -8.84 23.07 26.63
C ILE A 100 -8.57 21.59 26.88
N SER A 101 -9.32 21.05 27.85
CA SER A 101 -9.50 19.64 28.12
C SER A 101 -10.29 18.97 26.99
N GLY A 102 -9.74 17.91 26.40
CA GLY A 102 -10.38 17.12 25.36
C GLY A 102 -10.11 15.63 25.55
N SER A 103 -11.16 14.94 26.00
CA SER A 103 -11.42 13.50 26.06
C SER A 103 -10.42 12.54 25.39
N ASP A 104 -9.77 11.77 26.25
CA ASP A 104 -9.07 10.52 25.96
C ASP A 104 -10.08 9.42 25.64
N ALA A 105 -10.14 8.99 24.37
CA ALA A 105 -10.91 7.85 23.95
C ALA A 105 -10.23 7.13 22.77
N GLY A 106 -9.42 6.12 23.10
CA GLY A 106 -9.30 4.91 22.28
C GLY A 106 -8.21 4.88 21.22
N LEU A 107 -6.94 4.83 21.62
CA LEU A 107 -5.90 4.12 20.88
C LEU A 107 -4.98 3.39 21.86
N SER A 108 -5.41 2.20 22.26
CA SER A 108 -4.48 1.20 22.79
C SER A 108 -3.89 0.44 21.60
N GLU A 109 -2.97 1.08 20.88
CA GLU A 109 -2.00 0.33 20.08
C GLU A 109 -1.10 -0.41 21.10
N LEU A 110 -1.15 -1.74 21.06
CA LEU A 110 -0.20 -2.58 21.79
C LEU A 110 1.22 -2.07 21.53
N GLU A 111 1.99 -1.87 22.61
CA GLU A 111 3.41 -1.47 22.58
C GLU A 111 4.24 -2.39 21.66
N GLY A 112 4.31 -2.03 20.38
CA GLY A 112 5.10 -2.68 19.35
C GLY A 112 6.13 -1.71 18.78
N PHE A 113 7.24 -2.23 18.25
CA PHE A 113 8.20 -1.39 17.55
C PHE A 113 7.50 -0.80 16.30
N GLY A 114 7.34 0.52 16.31
CA GLY A 114 6.63 1.29 15.30
C GLY A 114 7.29 2.63 15.08
N PHE A 115 6.89 3.33 14.02
CA PHE A 115 7.36 4.69 13.78
C PHE A 115 6.59 5.66 14.68
N GLU A 116 7.31 6.32 15.59
CA GLU A 116 6.73 7.25 16.56
C GLU A 116 6.16 8.49 15.84
N VAL A 117 5.15 9.12 16.45
CA VAL A 117 4.56 10.36 15.92
C VAL A 117 5.62 11.47 15.94
N GLY A 118 5.91 12.01 14.76
CA GLY A 118 6.82 13.13 14.57
C GLY A 118 6.09 14.49 14.57
N PRO A 119 6.85 15.58 14.47
CA PRO A 119 6.29 16.92 14.37
C PRO A 119 5.52 17.14 13.06
N GLU A 120 4.59 18.09 13.07
CA GLU A 120 3.86 18.50 11.88
C GLU A 120 4.65 19.53 11.06
N PHE A 121 4.58 19.41 9.73
CA PHE A 121 5.26 20.30 8.80
C PHE A 121 4.33 20.80 7.69
N THR A 122 4.72 21.91 7.06
CA THR A 122 4.26 22.29 5.72
C THR A 122 5.29 21.82 4.68
N LEU A 123 4.93 21.74 3.40
CA LEU A 123 5.85 21.28 2.35
C LEU A 123 7.10 22.17 2.28
N ASP A 124 6.92 23.49 2.36
CA ASP A 124 8.03 24.46 2.42
C ASP A 124 9.00 24.20 3.58
N LYS A 125 8.46 24.07 4.81
CA LYS A 125 9.29 23.86 6.00
C LYS A 125 9.98 22.49 5.97
N PHE A 126 9.28 21.45 5.49
CA PHE A 126 9.84 20.11 5.39
C PHE A 126 10.95 20.02 4.35
N GLN A 127 10.79 20.69 3.20
CA GLN A 127 11.85 20.76 2.20
C GLN A 127 13.11 21.39 2.79
N LYS A 128 13.00 22.55 3.44
CA LYS A 128 14.14 23.23 4.07
C LYS A 128 14.83 22.35 5.10
N TYR A 129 14.05 21.65 5.92
CA TYR A 129 14.57 20.70 6.90
C TYR A 129 15.32 19.54 6.22
N ALA A 130 14.72 18.93 5.21
CA ALA A 130 15.28 17.80 4.46
C ALA A 130 16.58 18.17 3.72
N ASP A 131 16.61 19.34 3.08
CA ASP A 131 17.76 19.85 2.35
C ASP A 131 18.91 20.19 3.30
N ASN A 132 18.60 20.80 4.46
CA ASN A 132 19.59 21.06 5.50
C ASN A 132 20.17 19.75 6.08
N PHE A 133 19.32 18.77 6.39
CA PHE A 133 19.75 17.46 6.87
C PHE A 133 20.72 16.79 5.88
N LYS A 134 20.34 16.70 4.60
CA LYS A 134 21.17 16.07 3.56
C LYS A 134 22.51 16.79 3.42
N THR A 135 22.48 18.12 3.40
CA THR A 135 23.70 18.95 3.27
C THR A 135 24.64 18.76 4.45
N GLN A 136 24.14 18.78 5.69
CA GLN A 136 24.96 18.61 6.88
C GLN A 136 25.54 17.20 6.97
N TYR A 137 24.73 16.18 6.68
CA TYR A 137 25.14 14.78 6.79
C TYR A 137 26.32 14.45 5.86
N PHE A 138 26.22 14.81 4.59
CA PHE A 138 27.27 14.50 3.62
C PHE A 138 28.48 15.42 3.73
N ARG A 139 28.34 16.67 4.21
CA ARG A 139 29.49 17.56 4.51
C ARG A 139 30.35 17.05 5.67
N LEU A 140 29.74 16.53 6.74
CA LEU A 140 30.49 16.01 7.89
C LEU A 140 31.36 14.81 7.49
N LYS A 141 30.82 13.92 6.66
CA LYS A 141 31.54 12.73 6.16
C LYS A 141 32.72 13.07 5.24
N GLU A 142 32.59 14.08 4.37
CA GLU A 142 33.72 14.52 3.53
C GLU A 142 34.89 15.06 4.36
N ASN A 143 34.60 15.73 5.48
CA ASN A 143 35.63 16.22 6.39
C ASN A 143 36.32 15.10 7.18
N ASP A 144 35.60 14.04 7.57
CA ASP A 144 36.20 12.86 8.22
C ASP A 144 37.15 12.11 7.28
N VAL A 145 36.80 11.98 5.99
CA VAL A 145 37.65 11.32 4.98
C VAL A 145 38.90 12.15 4.66
N ASN A 146 38.79 13.49 4.67
CA ASN A 146 39.90 14.39 4.36
C ASN A 146 40.96 14.52 5.48
N MET A 147 40.68 14.01 6.69
CA MET A 147 41.66 13.97 7.79
C MET A 147 42.76 12.89 7.61
N GLU A 148 42.60 11.92 6.70
CA GLU A 148 43.60 10.88 6.40
C GLU A 148 44.59 11.23 5.28
N GLY A 149 44.67 12.51 4.89
CA GLY A 149 45.82 13.05 4.17
C GLY A 149 45.61 13.22 2.66
N LYS A 150 45.06 14.37 2.29
CA LYS A 150 45.60 15.29 1.27
C LYS A 150 44.68 16.51 1.18
N MET A 151 45.18 17.68 1.59
CA MET A 151 44.56 18.96 1.28
C MET A 151 44.58 19.16 -0.25
N ALA A 152 43.47 18.89 -0.91
CA ALA A 152 43.19 19.38 -2.25
C ALA A 152 42.14 20.48 -2.13
N ILE A 153 42.60 21.72 -2.26
CA ILE A 153 41.75 22.90 -2.46
C ILE A 153 41.11 22.74 -3.83
N LEU A 154 39.79 22.48 -3.85
CA LEU A 154 38.79 22.79 -4.88
C LEU A 154 37.44 22.29 -4.31
N GLN A 155 36.76 23.13 -3.52
CA GLN A 155 35.39 22.87 -3.06
C GLN A 155 34.45 22.98 -4.26
N ASP A 156 34.33 21.91 -5.03
CA ASP A 156 33.20 21.74 -5.92
C ASP A 156 32.04 21.22 -5.05
N HIS A 157 30.95 21.99 -4.98
CA HIS A 157 29.73 21.62 -4.27
C HIS A 157 29.02 20.46 -5.00
N HIS A 158 29.65 19.28 -5.03
CA HIS A 158 29.07 18.14 -5.72
C HIS A 158 27.97 17.55 -4.84
N GLU A 159 26.71 17.63 -5.29
CA GLU A 159 25.64 16.87 -4.66
C GLU A 159 26.00 15.37 -4.64
N PRO A 160 25.75 14.66 -3.53
CA PRO A 160 26.10 13.25 -3.43
C PRO A 160 25.34 12.45 -4.48
N SER A 161 26.06 11.61 -5.23
CA SER A 161 25.48 10.74 -6.25
C SER A 161 24.49 9.75 -5.62
N ILE A 162 23.52 9.25 -6.42
CA ILE A 162 22.56 8.24 -5.95
C ILE A 162 23.27 6.98 -5.43
N GLN A 163 24.40 6.61 -6.04
CA GLN A 163 25.20 5.46 -5.63
C GLN A 163 25.83 5.68 -4.25
N ASN A 164 26.33 6.89 -3.97
CA ASN A 164 26.89 7.24 -2.67
C ASN A 164 25.80 7.22 -1.58
N ILE A 165 24.63 7.80 -1.87
CA ILE A 165 23.49 7.79 -0.93
C ILE A 165 23.02 6.36 -0.64
N GLU A 166 22.92 5.51 -1.67
CA GLU A 166 22.49 4.12 -1.52
C GLU A 166 23.50 3.26 -0.75
N GLY A 167 24.79 3.41 -1.03
CA GLY A 167 25.83 2.73 -0.27
C GLY A 167 25.80 3.12 1.21
N GLU A 168 25.64 4.41 1.49
CA GLU A 168 25.57 4.90 2.86
C GLU A 168 24.30 4.47 3.59
N TYR A 169 23.15 4.46 2.91
CA TYR A 169 21.91 3.93 3.46
C TYR A 169 22.08 2.47 3.94
N TRP A 170 22.60 1.60 3.08
CA TRP A 170 22.81 0.20 3.44
C TRP A 170 23.89 0.01 4.50
N ARG A 171 24.93 0.86 4.51
CA ARG A 171 25.91 0.87 5.59
C ARG A 171 25.24 1.14 6.95
N ILE A 172 24.35 2.15 7.02
CA ILE A 172 23.61 2.47 8.26
C ILE A 172 22.69 1.31 8.66
N VAL A 173 21.93 0.75 7.73
CA VAL A 173 20.96 -0.33 8.02
C VAL A 173 21.65 -1.63 8.44
N GLU A 174 22.77 -1.99 7.83
CA GLU A 174 23.48 -3.24 8.11
C GLU A 174 24.46 -3.13 9.28
N LYS A 175 25.18 -1.99 9.38
CA LYS A 175 26.30 -1.78 10.30
C LYS A 175 26.33 -0.34 10.80
N ALA A 176 25.28 0.04 11.52
CA ALA A 176 25.17 1.36 12.13
C ALA A 176 26.37 1.66 13.04
N THR A 177 27.08 2.76 12.76
CA THR A 177 28.09 3.35 13.66
C THR A 177 27.53 4.53 14.44
N GLU A 178 26.39 5.04 14.02
CA GLU A 178 25.69 6.17 14.59
C GLU A 178 24.17 5.94 14.55
N GLU A 179 23.45 6.56 15.48
CA GLU A 179 21.98 6.55 15.46
C GLU A 179 21.49 7.61 14.46
N ILE A 180 20.61 7.24 13.53
CA ILE A 180 20.10 8.13 12.49
C ILE A 180 18.58 8.13 12.54
N GLU A 181 18.04 9.29 12.93
CA GLU A 181 16.59 9.54 12.91
C GLU A 181 16.24 10.42 11.72
N VAL A 182 15.24 9.99 10.94
CA VAL A 182 14.67 10.74 9.82
C VAL A 182 13.16 10.84 9.95
N LEU A 183 12.58 11.79 9.24
CA LEU A 183 11.14 12.02 9.23
C LEU A 183 10.52 11.54 7.92
N TYR A 184 9.31 11.03 7.98
CA TYR A 184 8.57 10.63 6.78
C TYR A 184 7.09 11.00 6.91
N GLY A 185 6.56 11.77 5.96
CA GLY A 185 5.12 11.99 5.84
C GLY A 185 4.51 10.89 4.99
N ALA A 186 4.14 9.77 5.61
CA ALA A 186 3.53 8.63 4.93
C ALA A 186 2.02 8.59 5.12
N ASP A 187 1.33 7.90 4.21
CA ASP A 187 -0.10 7.57 4.31
C ASP A 187 -1.00 8.83 4.44
N LEU A 188 -0.59 9.93 3.80
CA LEU A 188 -1.35 11.17 3.84
C LEU A 188 -2.53 11.06 2.89
N GLU A 189 -3.75 11.00 3.45
CA GLU A 189 -4.94 10.85 2.64
C GLU A 189 -5.20 12.09 1.77
N THR A 190 -5.20 11.89 0.44
CA THR A 190 -5.39 12.98 -0.54
C THR A 190 -6.81 13.52 -0.57
N GLY A 191 -7.77 12.84 0.07
CA GLY A 191 -9.11 13.36 0.35
C GLY A 191 -9.10 14.56 1.30
N VAL A 192 -8.17 14.57 2.26
CA VAL A 192 -8.03 15.63 3.27
C VAL A 192 -6.92 16.61 2.91
N PHE A 193 -5.72 16.09 2.60
CA PHE A 193 -4.55 16.95 2.35
C PHE A 193 -4.54 17.56 0.93
N GLY A 194 -5.14 16.86 -0.04
CA GLY A 194 -5.07 17.20 -1.46
C GLY A 194 -4.17 16.26 -2.26
N SER A 195 -4.53 16.04 -3.53
CA SER A 195 -3.78 15.20 -4.46
C SER A 195 -2.75 16.03 -5.22
N GLY A 196 -1.66 15.39 -5.66
CA GLY A 196 -0.71 15.99 -6.60
C GLY A 196 -1.24 16.00 -8.04
N PHE A 197 -2.37 15.35 -8.31
CA PHE A 197 -3.12 15.49 -9.56
C PHE A 197 -4.36 16.36 -9.39
N HIS A 198 -4.79 17.01 -10.48
CA HIS A 198 -6.02 17.80 -10.50
C HIS A 198 -7.26 16.89 -10.48
N LYS A 199 -8.24 17.23 -9.62
CA LYS A 199 -9.51 16.50 -9.44
C LYS A 199 -10.73 17.11 -10.16
N LYS A 200 -10.75 18.42 -10.41
CA LYS A 200 -11.88 19.14 -11.06
C LYS A 200 -11.36 20.27 -11.95
N LEU A 201 -12.12 20.63 -12.99
CA LEU A 201 -11.91 21.90 -13.69
C LEU A 201 -12.23 23.04 -12.72
N ASN A 202 -11.27 23.88 -12.40
CA ASN A 202 -11.58 25.21 -11.87
C ASN A 202 -12.28 26.02 -12.98
N GLN A 203 -13.15 26.96 -12.62
CA GLN A 203 -13.87 27.84 -13.58
C GLN A 203 -12.94 28.66 -14.50
N VAL A 204 -11.62 28.61 -14.28
CA VAL A 204 -10.56 29.32 -15.02
C VAL A 204 -9.57 28.33 -15.68
N GLY A 205 -9.93 27.05 -15.83
CA GLY A 205 -9.05 26.02 -16.41
C GLY A 205 -8.87 26.17 -17.92
N LEU A 206 -7.63 26.24 -18.39
CA LEU A 206 -7.27 26.13 -19.80
C LEU A 206 -7.64 24.72 -20.31
N ALA A 207 -8.07 24.59 -21.57
CA ALA A 207 -8.40 23.31 -22.20
C ALA A 207 -7.27 22.26 -22.12
N SER A 208 -6.03 22.67 -21.83
CA SER A 208 -4.86 21.80 -21.62
C SER A 208 -4.94 20.93 -20.36
N ASP A 209 -5.71 21.32 -19.34
CA ASP A 209 -5.73 20.64 -18.05
C ASP A 209 -6.77 19.50 -18.02
N GLU A 210 -7.79 19.62 -18.85
CA GLU A 210 -8.87 18.62 -18.99
C GLU A 210 -8.32 17.24 -19.36
N LYS A 211 -7.30 17.18 -20.24
CA LYS A 211 -6.67 15.91 -20.65
C LYS A 211 -6.00 15.19 -19.47
N TYR A 212 -5.45 15.91 -18.50
CA TYR A 212 -4.81 15.32 -17.31
C TYR A 212 -5.84 14.93 -16.26
N ILE A 213 -6.90 15.73 -16.10
CA ILE A 213 -8.02 15.44 -15.20
C ILE A 213 -8.71 14.14 -15.62
N LYS A 214 -8.93 13.93 -16.92
CA LYS A 214 -9.58 12.73 -17.46
C LYS A 214 -8.63 11.58 -17.77
N SER A 215 -7.32 11.75 -17.56
CA SER A 215 -6.33 10.73 -17.91
C SER A 215 -6.50 9.49 -17.04
N GLY A 216 -6.33 8.30 -17.63
CA GLY A 216 -6.25 7.05 -16.87
C GLY A 216 -4.98 6.93 -16.01
N TRP A 217 -3.95 7.73 -16.30
CA TRP A 217 -2.72 7.81 -15.51
C TRP A 217 -2.80 8.79 -14.34
N ASN A 218 -3.93 9.51 -14.20
CA ASN A 218 -4.23 10.26 -12.99
C ASN A 218 -4.70 9.28 -11.91
N LEU A 219 -3.95 9.20 -10.82
CA LEU A 219 -4.18 8.21 -9.77
C LEU A 219 -5.55 8.35 -9.08
N ASN A 220 -6.22 9.49 -9.19
CA ASN A 220 -7.60 9.63 -8.69
C ASN A 220 -8.63 8.85 -9.52
N ASN A 221 -8.34 8.58 -10.80
CA ASN A 221 -9.21 7.83 -11.70
C ASN A 221 -8.81 6.35 -11.78
N PHE A 222 -7.53 6.07 -11.56
CA PHE A 222 -6.88 4.78 -11.80
C PHE A 222 -7.60 3.57 -11.16
N PRO A 223 -8.08 3.62 -9.90
CA PRO A 223 -8.73 2.46 -9.27
C PRO A 223 -10.08 2.11 -9.92
N ARG A 224 -10.79 3.11 -10.47
CA ARG A 224 -12.13 2.96 -11.05
C ARG A 224 -12.15 2.99 -12.59
N LEU A 225 -11.00 2.77 -13.23
CA LEU A 225 -10.94 2.62 -14.68
C LEU A 225 -11.80 1.45 -15.17
N SER A 226 -12.33 1.58 -16.38
CA SER A 226 -13.07 0.51 -17.04
C SER A 226 -12.19 -0.73 -17.22
N GLY A 227 -12.58 -1.84 -16.61
CA GLY A 227 -11.79 -3.08 -16.52
C GLY A 227 -11.10 -3.31 -15.17
N SER A 228 -11.14 -2.34 -14.25
CA SER A 228 -10.79 -2.54 -12.85
C SER A 228 -12.01 -2.99 -12.06
N VAL A 229 -11.89 -4.11 -11.35
CA VAL A 229 -12.96 -4.66 -10.51
C VAL A 229 -13.18 -3.86 -9.23
N LEU A 230 -12.24 -3.00 -8.85
CA LEU A 230 -12.42 -2.07 -7.72
C LEU A 230 -13.52 -1.02 -8.00
N SER A 231 -13.92 -0.83 -9.27
CA SER A 231 -15.07 0.02 -9.63
C SER A 231 -16.40 -0.46 -9.05
N TYR A 232 -16.49 -1.73 -8.63
CA TYR A 232 -17.67 -2.29 -7.97
C TYR A 232 -17.70 -2.07 -6.46
N GLU A 233 -16.66 -1.43 -5.91
CA GLU A 233 -16.68 -0.94 -4.54
C GLU A 233 -17.24 0.49 -4.51
N SER A 234 -18.31 0.64 -3.75
CA SER A 234 -19.04 1.90 -3.57
C SER A 234 -18.33 2.83 -2.60
N SER A 235 -17.60 2.29 -1.62
CA SER A 235 -16.94 3.05 -0.58
C SER A 235 -15.61 3.64 -1.08
N ASP A 236 -15.27 4.85 -0.63
CA ASP A 236 -13.97 5.47 -0.90
C ASP A 236 -12.94 5.00 0.13
N ILE A 237 -12.42 3.78 -0.05
CA ILE A 237 -11.47 3.17 0.87
C ILE A 237 -10.12 3.89 0.76
N SER A 238 -9.69 4.52 1.86
CA SER A 238 -8.41 5.23 1.96
C SER A 238 -7.23 4.29 1.65
N GLY A 239 -6.31 4.73 0.79
CA GLY A 239 -5.14 3.97 0.36
C GLY A 239 -5.41 3.01 -0.82
N VAL A 240 -6.62 2.42 -0.88
CA VAL A 240 -7.00 1.47 -1.94
C VAL A 240 -7.64 2.16 -3.14
N LEU A 241 -8.65 2.99 -2.89
CA LEU A 241 -9.43 3.72 -3.91
C LEU A 241 -9.14 5.22 -3.88
N VAL A 242 -8.80 5.75 -2.71
CA VAL A 242 -8.34 7.14 -2.55
C VAL A 242 -6.81 7.12 -2.45
N PRO A 243 -6.08 7.81 -3.33
CA PRO A 243 -4.63 7.80 -3.30
C PRO A 243 -4.05 8.32 -1.98
N TRP A 244 -2.91 7.78 -1.59
CA TRP A 244 -2.07 8.29 -0.51
C TRP A 244 -0.87 9.06 -1.03
N LEU A 245 -0.55 10.15 -0.33
CA LEU A 245 0.60 10.99 -0.60
C LEU A 245 1.74 10.66 0.37
N TYR A 246 2.97 10.70 -0.14
CA TYR A 246 4.19 10.38 0.58
C TYR A 246 5.21 11.49 0.40
N VAL A 247 5.55 12.19 1.48
CA VAL A 247 6.55 13.26 1.51
C VAL A 247 7.83 12.73 2.16
N GLY A 248 8.84 12.49 1.33
CA GLY A 248 10.11 11.90 1.72
C GLY A 248 11.21 12.93 1.97
N MET A 249 12.19 12.55 2.80
CA MET A 249 13.51 13.18 2.91
C MET A 249 14.62 12.14 2.73
N CYS A 250 15.89 12.55 2.71
CA CYS A 250 17.02 11.62 2.58
C CYS A 250 16.94 10.48 3.62
N PHE A 251 17.10 9.23 3.19
CA PHE A 251 16.99 7.99 3.97
C PHE A 251 15.60 7.60 4.52
N SER A 252 14.59 8.47 4.40
CA SER A 252 13.21 8.05 4.74
C SER A 252 12.80 6.84 3.89
N SER A 253 12.24 5.83 4.56
CA SER A 253 12.17 4.45 4.07
C SER A 253 10.74 3.90 4.07
N PHE A 254 10.47 3.01 3.12
CA PHE A 254 9.32 2.11 3.13
C PHE A 254 9.87 0.67 3.15
N CYS A 255 9.54 -0.07 4.20
CA CYS A 255 10.10 -1.39 4.45
C CYS A 255 9.47 -2.46 3.54
N TRP A 256 9.98 -3.69 3.60
CA TRP A 256 9.43 -4.80 2.80
C TRP A 256 7.96 -5.06 3.14
N HIS A 257 7.12 -4.95 2.10
CA HIS A 257 5.69 -5.26 2.19
C HIS A 257 5.15 -5.69 0.83
N VAL A 258 3.93 -6.25 0.87
CA VAL A 258 3.07 -6.48 -0.30
C VAL A 258 1.81 -5.64 -0.14
N GLU A 259 1.20 -5.29 -1.26
CA GLU A 259 -0.09 -4.59 -1.26
C GLU A 259 -1.20 -5.42 -0.62
N ASP A 260 -2.14 -4.74 0.02
CA ASP A 260 -3.33 -5.38 0.56
C ASP A 260 -4.09 -6.14 -0.54
N HIS A 261 -4.54 -7.36 -0.18
CA HIS A 261 -5.19 -8.29 -1.11
C HIS A 261 -4.36 -8.63 -2.34
N HIS A 262 -3.04 -8.45 -2.27
CA HIS A 262 -2.12 -8.63 -3.38
C HIS A 262 -2.54 -7.80 -4.62
N LEU A 263 -3.12 -6.63 -4.42
CA LEU A 263 -3.48 -5.72 -5.52
C LEU A 263 -2.24 -5.27 -6.29
N TYR A 264 -2.46 -4.75 -7.50
CA TYR A 264 -1.43 -3.93 -8.13
C TYR A 264 -1.35 -2.59 -7.40
N SER A 265 -0.19 -1.95 -7.46
CA SER A 265 0.01 -0.58 -6.98
C SER A 265 0.73 0.24 -8.03
N LEU A 266 0.27 1.46 -8.23
CA LEU A 266 0.90 2.42 -9.13
C LEU A 266 1.32 3.64 -8.33
N ASN A 267 2.63 3.86 -8.26
CA ASN A 267 3.23 5.02 -7.63
C ASN A 267 3.69 6.03 -8.68
N TYR A 268 3.36 7.31 -8.50
CA TYR A 268 3.82 8.42 -9.32
C TYR A 268 4.65 9.41 -8.50
N MET A 269 5.79 9.83 -9.05
CA MET A 269 6.69 10.77 -8.40
C MET A 269 6.41 12.20 -8.89
N HIS A 270 5.72 13.04 -8.12
CA HIS A 270 5.33 14.38 -8.57
C HIS A 270 6.53 15.33 -8.69
N LEU A 271 7.41 15.33 -7.69
CA LEU A 271 8.53 16.27 -7.60
C LEU A 271 9.62 15.76 -6.65
N GLY A 272 10.80 16.37 -6.76
CA GLY A 272 11.91 16.20 -5.85
C GLY A 272 12.92 15.13 -6.25
N ALA A 273 13.73 14.71 -5.29
CA ALA A 273 14.83 13.79 -5.48
C ALA A 273 14.35 12.34 -5.75
N PRO A 274 15.16 11.52 -6.44
CA PRO A 274 14.79 10.16 -6.79
C PRO A 274 14.42 9.26 -5.60
N LYS A 275 13.51 8.33 -5.82
CA LYS A 275 13.15 7.23 -4.91
C LYS A 275 13.78 5.93 -5.41
N ILE A 276 14.50 5.23 -4.53
CA ILE A 276 15.14 3.96 -4.85
C ILE A 276 14.20 2.84 -4.41
N TRP A 277 13.97 1.87 -5.29
CA TRP A 277 13.10 0.73 -5.06
C TRP A 277 13.85 -0.59 -5.25
N TYR A 278 13.47 -1.57 -4.44
CA TYR A 278 13.81 -2.97 -4.54
C TYR A 278 12.53 -3.78 -4.64
N GLY A 279 12.46 -4.71 -5.59
CA GLY A 279 11.31 -5.56 -5.82
C GLY A 279 11.69 -7.03 -5.90
N VAL A 280 10.82 -7.88 -5.37
CA VAL A 280 10.87 -9.34 -5.47
C VAL A 280 9.58 -9.81 -6.14
N PRO A 281 9.66 -10.64 -7.19
CA PRO A 281 8.47 -11.10 -7.90
C PRO A 281 7.56 -11.96 -7.02
N GLY A 282 6.25 -11.87 -7.25
CA GLY A 282 5.25 -12.54 -6.42
C GLY A 282 5.39 -14.06 -6.34
N LYS A 283 5.96 -14.70 -7.37
CA LYS A 283 6.28 -16.15 -7.37
C LYS A 283 7.35 -16.54 -6.33
N ASP A 284 8.21 -15.59 -5.95
CA ASP A 284 9.31 -15.77 -4.99
C ASP A 284 9.00 -15.15 -3.62
N ALA A 285 7.77 -14.66 -3.41
CA ALA A 285 7.32 -14.06 -2.16
C ALA A 285 7.58 -14.95 -0.93
N SER A 286 7.27 -16.25 -1.04
CA SER A 286 7.51 -17.21 0.04
C SER A 286 8.99 -17.43 0.36
N LYS A 287 9.89 -17.23 -0.62
CA LYS A 287 11.34 -17.31 -0.37
C LYS A 287 11.81 -16.11 0.45
N LEU A 288 11.31 -14.91 0.16
CA LEU A 288 11.57 -13.72 0.97
C LEU A 288 11.04 -13.89 2.39
N GLU A 289 9.80 -14.37 2.54
CA GLU A 289 9.20 -14.63 3.86
C GLU A 289 10.05 -15.61 4.68
N LYS A 290 10.53 -16.69 4.04
CA LYS A 290 11.43 -17.66 4.67
C LYS A 290 12.77 -17.04 5.04
N ALA A 291 13.36 -16.22 4.17
CA ALA A 291 14.62 -15.53 4.44
C ALA A 291 14.49 -14.55 5.61
N MET A 292 13.41 -13.76 5.66
CA MET A 292 13.17 -12.84 6.78
C MET A 292 13.00 -13.57 8.10
N ARG A 293 12.24 -14.67 8.14
CA ARG A 293 12.11 -15.50 9.37
C ARG A 293 13.43 -16.11 9.82
N LYS A 294 14.28 -16.51 8.87
CA LYS A 294 15.61 -17.09 9.15
C LYS A 294 16.59 -16.06 9.74
N HIS A 295 16.60 -14.84 9.20
CA HIS A 295 17.58 -13.80 9.56
C HIS A 295 17.14 -12.95 10.75
N LEU A 296 15.84 -12.89 11.05
CA LEU A 296 15.28 -12.09 12.15
C LEU A 296 14.39 -12.94 13.08
N PRO A 297 14.86 -14.10 13.59
CA PRO A 297 14.02 -15.05 14.33
C PRO A 297 13.42 -14.41 15.59
N ASP A 298 14.25 -13.72 16.39
CA ASP A 298 13.83 -13.04 17.62
C ASP A 298 12.67 -12.04 17.40
N LEU A 299 12.63 -11.35 16.24
CA LEU A 299 11.57 -10.39 15.92
C LEU A 299 10.26 -11.08 15.52
N PHE A 300 10.34 -12.22 14.83
CA PHE A 300 9.16 -13.02 14.50
C PHE A 300 8.61 -13.81 15.68
N ASP A 301 9.48 -14.21 16.63
CA ASP A 301 9.07 -14.83 17.88
C ASP A 301 8.31 -13.84 18.77
N GLU A 302 8.73 -12.57 18.79
CA GLU A 302 8.01 -11.50 19.49
C GLU A 302 6.72 -11.12 18.76
N GLN A 303 6.77 -11.03 17.42
CA GLN A 303 5.68 -10.57 16.58
C GLN A 303 5.51 -11.46 15.34
N PRO A 304 4.66 -12.51 15.40
CA PRO A 304 4.44 -13.42 14.27
C PRO A 304 3.92 -12.72 13.00
N ASP A 305 3.27 -11.56 13.18
CA ASP A 305 2.68 -10.71 12.14
C ASP A 305 3.62 -9.59 11.64
N LEU A 306 4.92 -9.64 11.96
CA LEU A 306 5.91 -8.59 11.65
C LEU A 306 5.91 -8.10 10.20
N LEU A 307 5.71 -9.01 9.24
CA LEU A 307 5.67 -8.68 7.80
C LEU A 307 4.56 -7.69 7.44
N HIS A 308 3.50 -7.63 8.25
CA HIS A 308 2.35 -6.76 8.02
C HIS A 308 2.47 -5.41 8.73
N LYS A 309 3.54 -5.16 9.48
CA LYS A 309 3.75 -3.90 10.22
C LYS A 309 4.59 -2.87 9.47
N LEU A 310 5.19 -3.24 8.34
CA LEU A 310 5.97 -2.33 7.48
C LEU A 310 7.13 -1.59 8.18
N VAL A 311 7.73 -2.20 9.22
CA VAL A 311 8.80 -1.59 10.04
C VAL A 311 10.16 -2.28 9.91
N THR A 312 10.26 -3.31 9.08
CA THR A 312 11.45 -4.16 9.01
C THR A 312 12.08 -4.16 7.63
N GLN A 313 13.31 -3.67 7.54
CA GLN A 313 14.15 -3.75 6.35
C GLN A 313 15.02 -5.01 6.40
N LEU A 314 15.32 -5.56 5.24
CA LEU A 314 16.34 -6.60 5.09
C LEU A 314 17.15 -6.33 3.82
N SER A 315 18.46 -6.33 3.93
CA SER A 315 19.35 -6.02 2.80
C SER A 315 19.10 -6.90 1.58
N PRO A 316 18.99 -6.31 0.37
CA PRO A 316 18.99 -7.03 -0.91
C PRO A 316 20.18 -7.98 -1.06
N SER A 317 21.34 -7.67 -0.47
CA SER A 317 22.53 -8.53 -0.52
C SER A 317 22.31 -9.83 0.27
N ILE A 318 21.68 -9.74 1.44
CA ILE A 318 21.30 -10.90 2.26
C ILE A 318 20.25 -11.73 1.51
N LEU A 319 19.20 -11.09 0.98
CA LEU A 319 18.16 -11.77 0.20
C LEU A 319 18.73 -12.53 -1.01
N LYS A 320 19.65 -11.92 -1.76
CA LYS A 320 20.35 -12.58 -2.87
C LYS A 320 21.16 -13.79 -2.41
N SER A 321 21.84 -13.70 -1.25
CA SER A 321 22.60 -14.83 -0.69
C SER A 321 21.70 -16.03 -0.29
N GLU A 322 20.43 -15.76 0.04
CA GLU A 322 19.40 -16.78 0.30
C GLU A 322 18.69 -17.27 -0.98
N GLY A 323 19.13 -16.84 -2.16
CA GLY A 323 18.55 -17.23 -3.45
C GLY A 323 17.23 -16.53 -3.79
N VAL A 324 16.93 -15.39 -3.16
CA VAL A 324 15.78 -14.54 -3.50
C VAL A 324 16.18 -13.57 -4.63
N PRO A 325 15.47 -13.56 -5.77
CA PRO A 325 15.75 -12.60 -6.84
C PRO A 325 15.27 -11.20 -6.43
N VAL A 326 16.22 -10.26 -6.33
CA VAL A 326 15.92 -8.85 -6.02
C VAL A 326 16.30 -7.96 -7.20
N HIS A 327 15.34 -7.13 -7.62
CA HIS A 327 15.49 -6.19 -8.73
C HIS A 327 15.45 -4.75 -8.23
N ARG A 328 16.31 -3.90 -8.76
CA ARG A 328 16.46 -2.50 -8.35
C ARG A 328 15.92 -1.57 -9.44
N CYS A 329 15.16 -0.54 -9.06
CA CYS A 329 14.88 0.59 -9.95
C CYS A 329 14.97 1.94 -9.23
N VAL A 330 15.33 2.98 -9.98
CA VAL A 330 15.39 4.37 -9.50
C VAL A 330 14.28 5.14 -10.19
N GLN A 331 13.34 5.68 -9.41
CA GLN A 331 12.22 6.47 -9.89
C GLN A 331 12.54 7.95 -9.75
N ASN A 332 12.53 8.68 -10.85
CA ASN A 332 12.72 10.13 -10.90
C ASN A 332 11.37 10.85 -10.92
N ALA A 333 11.38 12.16 -10.65
CA ALA A 333 10.19 12.99 -10.80
C ALA A 333 9.61 12.89 -12.22
N GLY A 334 8.30 12.75 -12.34
CA GLY A 334 7.58 12.52 -13.58
C GLY A 334 7.46 11.05 -14.00
N GLU A 335 8.02 10.10 -13.23
CA GLU A 335 7.98 8.68 -13.57
C GLU A 335 7.03 7.88 -12.67
N PHE A 336 6.57 6.75 -13.21
CA PHE A 336 5.74 5.78 -12.50
C PHE A 336 6.57 4.54 -12.09
N VAL A 337 6.20 3.93 -10.98
CA VAL A 337 6.58 2.57 -10.61
C VAL A 337 5.31 1.75 -10.43
N LEU A 338 5.20 0.65 -11.18
CA LEU A 338 4.12 -0.32 -11.07
C LEU A 338 4.61 -1.54 -10.28
N THR A 339 3.86 -1.93 -9.26
CA THR A 339 4.05 -3.14 -8.46
C THR A 339 3.00 -4.18 -8.86
N PHE A 340 3.45 -5.42 -9.11
CA PHE A 340 2.60 -6.54 -9.51
C PHE A 340 2.00 -7.30 -8.30
N PRO A 341 0.95 -8.12 -8.49
CA PRO A 341 0.33 -8.89 -7.42
C PRO A 341 1.33 -9.71 -6.61
N ARG A 342 1.22 -9.60 -5.28
CA ARG A 342 2.06 -10.30 -4.29
C ARG A 342 3.57 -9.98 -4.41
N ALA A 343 3.96 -8.98 -5.19
CA ALA A 343 5.37 -8.60 -5.30
C ALA A 343 5.80 -7.82 -4.05
N TYR A 344 6.74 -8.39 -3.31
CA TYR A 344 7.35 -7.68 -2.18
C TYR A 344 8.18 -6.52 -2.71
N HIS A 345 8.07 -5.38 -2.05
CA HIS A 345 8.86 -4.21 -2.40
C HIS A 345 9.25 -3.39 -1.18
N ALA A 346 10.39 -2.71 -1.28
CA ALA A 346 10.96 -1.85 -0.26
C ALA A 346 11.82 -0.77 -0.91
N GLY A 347 12.22 0.24 -0.14
CA GLY A 347 13.09 1.29 -0.67
C GLY A 347 13.22 2.49 0.25
N PHE A 348 13.85 3.52 -0.28
CA PHE A 348 14.11 4.77 0.45
C PHE A 348 14.24 5.96 -0.51
N ASN A 349 14.14 7.16 0.06
CA ASN A 349 14.22 8.43 -0.67
C ASN A 349 15.65 9.00 -0.62
N SER A 350 16.14 9.55 -1.73
CA SER A 350 17.48 10.17 -1.82
C SER A 350 17.53 11.65 -1.43
N GLY A 351 16.41 12.21 -1.00
CA GLY A 351 16.26 13.62 -0.65
C GLY A 351 14.79 14.00 -0.51
N PHE A 352 14.52 15.30 -0.46
CA PHE A 352 13.15 15.79 -0.42
C PHE A 352 12.37 15.38 -1.68
N ASN A 353 11.22 14.73 -1.53
CA ASN A 353 10.34 14.39 -2.64
C ASN A 353 8.87 14.24 -2.21
N CYS A 354 7.98 14.19 -3.20
CA CYS A 354 6.55 14.00 -2.97
C CYS A 354 5.95 13.02 -4.00
N ALA A 355 5.54 11.83 -3.53
CA ALA A 355 4.97 10.76 -4.34
C ALA A 355 3.50 10.54 -4.01
N GLU A 356 2.76 9.97 -4.94
CA GLU A 356 1.38 9.55 -4.73
C GLU A 356 1.22 8.10 -5.20
N ALA A 357 0.48 7.27 -4.46
CA ALA A 357 0.25 5.87 -4.84
C ALA A 357 -1.20 5.47 -4.63
N VAL A 358 -1.66 4.51 -5.43
CA VAL A 358 -3.00 3.92 -5.31
C VAL A 358 -3.03 2.52 -5.93
N ASN A 359 -4.02 1.73 -5.56
CA ASN A 359 -4.18 0.37 -6.07
C ASN A 359 -5.06 0.29 -7.32
N VAL A 360 -4.93 -0.83 -8.04
CA VAL A 360 -5.87 -1.23 -9.11
C VAL A 360 -6.05 -2.74 -9.14
N GLY A 361 -7.24 -3.18 -9.52
CA GLY A 361 -7.59 -4.60 -9.66
C GLY A 361 -8.07 -4.92 -11.06
N PRO A 362 -7.21 -5.05 -12.08
CA PRO A 362 -7.65 -5.57 -13.38
C PRO A 362 -8.20 -7.00 -13.24
N VAL A 363 -8.99 -7.48 -14.19
CA VAL A 363 -9.65 -8.82 -14.09
C VAL A 363 -8.66 -9.96 -13.82
N ASP A 364 -7.44 -9.83 -14.29
CA ASP A 364 -6.38 -10.81 -14.07
C ASP A 364 -5.85 -10.90 -12.62
N TRP A 365 -6.20 -9.93 -11.77
CA TRP A 365 -5.90 -9.93 -10.35
C TRP A 365 -6.81 -10.88 -9.55
N LEU A 366 -8.03 -11.17 -10.02
CA LEU A 366 -9.03 -11.94 -9.26
C LEU A 366 -8.50 -13.28 -8.68
N PRO A 367 -7.69 -14.09 -9.40
CA PRO A 367 -7.07 -15.28 -8.81
C PRO A 367 -6.12 -14.97 -7.64
N HIS A 368 -5.38 -13.87 -7.71
CA HIS A 368 -4.45 -13.43 -6.65
C HIS A 368 -5.21 -12.92 -5.43
N GLY A 369 -6.31 -12.18 -5.66
CA GLY A 369 -7.25 -11.77 -4.62
C GLY A 369 -7.86 -12.97 -3.88
N GLN A 370 -8.26 -14.01 -4.61
CA GLN A 370 -8.74 -15.26 -4.01
C GLN A 370 -7.69 -15.91 -3.10
N ILE A 371 -6.44 -15.96 -3.54
CA ILE A 371 -5.33 -16.51 -2.72
C ILE A 371 -5.13 -15.65 -1.47
N ALA A 372 -5.19 -14.32 -1.61
CA ALA A 372 -5.00 -13.40 -0.49
C ALA A 372 -6.05 -13.58 0.62
N ILE A 373 -7.34 -13.68 0.27
CA ILE A 373 -8.40 -13.81 1.27
C ILE A 373 -8.39 -15.16 2.00
N GLU A 374 -7.93 -16.23 1.34
CA GLU A 374 -7.74 -17.53 1.99
C GLU A 374 -6.57 -17.50 2.98
N LEU A 375 -5.46 -16.85 2.60
CA LEU A 375 -4.35 -16.61 3.53
C LEU A 375 -4.76 -15.74 4.72
N TYR A 376 -5.56 -14.70 4.48
CA TYR A 376 -6.06 -13.84 5.57
C TYR A 376 -6.99 -14.60 6.50
N ARG A 377 -7.82 -15.50 5.96
CA ARG A 377 -8.67 -16.40 6.74
C ARG A 377 -7.85 -17.32 7.65
N GLU A 378 -6.77 -17.91 7.14
CA GLU A 378 -5.86 -18.77 7.91
C GLU A 378 -5.13 -17.99 9.02
N GLN A 379 -4.79 -16.73 8.75
CA GLN A 379 -4.08 -15.85 9.68
C GLN A 379 -5.00 -15.14 10.68
N GLY A 380 -6.32 -15.22 10.51
CA GLY A 380 -7.27 -14.42 11.29
C GLY A 380 -7.08 -12.92 11.08
N ARG A 381 -6.79 -12.50 9.85
CA ARG A 381 -6.55 -11.10 9.46
C ARG A 381 -7.81 -10.50 8.82
N LYS A 382 -8.14 -9.27 9.19
CA LYS A 382 -9.23 -8.49 8.58
C LYS A 382 -8.97 -8.16 7.12
N THR A 383 -10.04 -8.12 6.34
CA THR A 383 -10.03 -7.74 4.92
C THR A 383 -10.39 -6.28 4.73
N SER A 384 -9.62 -5.54 3.92
CA SER A 384 -9.95 -4.16 3.55
C SER A 384 -11.00 -4.03 2.43
N ILE A 385 -11.31 -5.10 1.69
CA ILE A 385 -12.29 -5.14 0.59
C ILE A 385 -13.01 -6.50 0.57
N SER A 386 -14.27 -6.52 0.11
CA SER A 386 -15.03 -7.75 -0.13
C SER A 386 -14.71 -8.32 -1.52
N HIS A 387 -13.82 -9.33 -1.59
CA HIS A 387 -13.44 -9.95 -2.87
C HIS A 387 -14.63 -10.60 -3.59
N ASP A 388 -15.53 -11.28 -2.87
CA ASP A 388 -16.72 -11.91 -3.46
C ASP A 388 -17.66 -10.86 -4.09
N LYS A 389 -17.81 -9.69 -3.47
CA LYS A 389 -18.57 -8.56 -4.04
C LYS A 389 -17.96 -8.08 -5.36
N LEU A 390 -16.64 -7.94 -5.44
CA LEU A 390 -15.95 -7.50 -6.65
C LEU A 390 -16.02 -8.54 -7.77
N LEU A 391 -15.82 -9.82 -7.44
CA LEU A 391 -15.92 -10.94 -8.39
C LEU A 391 -17.32 -11.03 -9.01
N LEU A 392 -18.36 -10.92 -8.17
CA LEU A 392 -19.75 -10.95 -8.63
C LEU A 392 -20.14 -9.67 -9.39
N GLY A 393 -19.58 -8.52 -9.01
CA GLY A 393 -19.69 -7.26 -9.78
C GLY A 393 -19.15 -7.41 -11.19
N ALA A 394 -17.93 -7.95 -11.32
CA ALA A 394 -17.29 -8.22 -12.60
C ALA A 394 -18.11 -9.21 -13.44
N ALA A 395 -18.63 -10.28 -12.82
CA ALA A 395 -19.48 -11.26 -13.51
C ALA A 395 -20.78 -10.63 -14.05
N ARG A 396 -21.42 -9.72 -13.30
CA ARG A 396 -22.61 -9.01 -13.77
C ARG A 396 -22.32 -8.10 -14.96
N GLU A 397 -21.23 -7.35 -14.91
CA GLU A 397 -20.87 -6.45 -16.02
C GLU A 397 -20.49 -7.24 -17.27
N ALA A 398 -19.79 -8.37 -17.11
CA ALA A 398 -19.52 -9.30 -18.19
C ALA A 398 -20.79 -9.81 -18.89
N VAL A 399 -21.80 -10.22 -18.12
CA VAL A 399 -23.10 -10.68 -18.66
C VAL A 399 -23.79 -9.54 -19.41
N LYS A 400 -23.78 -8.33 -18.85
CA LYS A 400 -24.34 -7.13 -19.51
C LYS A 400 -23.63 -6.82 -20.82
N ALA A 401 -22.29 -6.80 -20.84
CA ALA A 401 -21.49 -6.60 -22.04
C ALA A 401 -21.79 -7.66 -23.12
N HIS A 402 -21.91 -8.92 -22.73
CA HIS A 402 -22.31 -9.99 -23.65
C HIS A 402 -23.72 -9.81 -24.21
N TRP A 403 -24.67 -9.34 -23.41
CA TRP A 403 -26.02 -9.03 -23.87
C TRP A 403 -26.01 -7.86 -24.87
N GLU A 404 -25.30 -6.78 -24.58
CA GLU A 404 -25.16 -5.63 -25.48
C GLU A 404 -24.49 -5.99 -26.82
N LEU A 405 -23.48 -6.85 -26.80
CA LEU A 405 -22.81 -7.31 -28.01
C LEU A 405 -23.73 -8.15 -28.90
N ASN A 406 -24.46 -9.10 -28.31
CA ASN A 406 -25.25 -10.07 -29.07
C ASN A 406 -26.61 -9.51 -29.51
N PHE A 407 -27.28 -8.72 -28.66
CA PHE A 407 -28.64 -8.26 -28.91
C PHE A 407 -28.70 -6.81 -29.40
N VAL A 408 -27.89 -5.92 -28.82
CA VAL A 408 -27.88 -4.49 -29.17
C VAL A 408 -26.87 -4.18 -30.28
N LYS A 409 -25.95 -5.11 -30.59
CA LYS A 409 -24.84 -4.93 -31.55
C LYS A 409 -23.95 -3.72 -31.21
N ASN A 410 -23.76 -3.47 -29.90
CA ASN A 410 -22.94 -2.36 -29.40
C ASN A 410 -21.48 -2.82 -29.17
N TYR A 411 -20.59 -2.49 -30.10
CA TYR A 411 -19.18 -2.92 -30.12
C TYR A 411 -18.24 -1.87 -29.53
N THR A 412 -18.39 -1.56 -28.25
CA THR A 412 -17.43 -0.71 -27.53
C THR A 412 -16.14 -1.47 -27.21
N SER A 413 -15.03 -0.75 -26.99
CA SER A 413 -13.77 -1.32 -26.49
C SER A 413 -13.97 -2.11 -25.19
N ASP A 414 -14.84 -1.60 -24.32
CA ASP A 414 -15.11 -2.17 -23.00
C ASP A 414 -15.88 -3.47 -23.11
N ASN A 415 -16.88 -3.52 -23.99
CA ASN A 415 -17.63 -4.74 -24.24
C ASN A 415 -16.72 -5.85 -24.81
N MET A 416 -15.80 -5.49 -25.71
CA MET A 416 -14.81 -6.42 -26.24
C MET A 416 -13.84 -6.90 -25.15
N ARG A 417 -13.37 -6.01 -24.27
CA ARG A 417 -12.52 -6.37 -23.12
C ARG A 417 -13.20 -7.40 -22.21
N TRP A 418 -14.48 -7.21 -21.91
CA TRP A 418 -15.26 -8.18 -21.13
C TRP A 418 -15.43 -9.51 -21.85
N LYS A 419 -15.71 -9.50 -23.16
CA LYS A 419 -15.80 -10.72 -23.96
C LYS A 419 -14.53 -11.57 -23.88
N ASP A 420 -13.36 -10.94 -23.95
CA ASP A 420 -12.06 -11.63 -23.95
C ASP A 420 -11.78 -12.35 -22.62
N VAL A 421 -12.22 -11.79 -21.49
CA VAL A 421 -11.99 -12.37 -20.16
C VAL A 421 -13.05 -13.39 -19.72
N CYS A 422 -14.15 -13.54 -20.47
CA CYS A 422 -15.32 -14.36 -20.12
C CYS A 422 -15.51 -15.64 -20.95
N GLY A 423 -14.66 -15.89 -21.95
CA GLY A 423 -14.70 -17.15 -22.71
C GLY A 423 -14.45 -18.40 -21.85
N LYS A 424 -14.58 -19.60 -22.43
CA LYS A 424 -14.35 -20.90 -21.73
C LYS A 424 -13.00 -20.97 -21.00
N ASN A 425 -11.99 -20.27 -21.52
CA ASN A 425 -10.64 -20.20 -20.96
C ASN A 425 -10.32 -18.86 -20.28
N GLY A 426 -11.29 -17.94 -20.23
CA GLY A 426 -11.15 -16.60 -19.66
C GLY A 426 -10.92 -16.64 -18.16
N VAL A 427 -10.14 -15.67 -17.66
CA VAL A 427 -9.73 -15.61 -16.25
C VAL A 427 -10.93 -15.40 -15.33
N LEU A 428 -11.90 -14.56 -15.73
CA LEU A 428 -13.10 -14.31 -14.93
C LEU A 428 -13.93 -15.60 -14.78
N SER A 429 -14.20 -16.28 -15.90
CA SER A 429 -15.00 -17.52 -15.92
C SER A 429 -14.35 -18.63 -15.10
N LYS A 430 -13.03 -18.79 -15.19
CA LYS A 430 -12.28 -19.76 -14.37
C LYS A 430 -12.35 -19.44 -12.89
N THR A 431 -12.15 -18.17 -12.53
CA THR A 431 -12.13 -17.73 -11.12
C THR A 431 -13.52 -17.85 -10.50
N LEU A 432 -14.56 -17.39 -11.21
CA LEU A 432 -15.94 -17.53 -10.77
C LEU A 432 -16.34 -19.00 -10.62
N LYS A 433 -16.03 -19.83 -11.62
CA LYS A 433 -16.30 -21.28 -11.54
C LYS A 433 -15.63 -21.90 -10.33
N ALA A 434 -14.36 -21.62 -10.09
CA ALA A 434 -13.66 -22.12 -8.90
C ALA A 434 -14.33 -21.67 -7.60
N ARG A 435 -14.75 -20.40 -7.51
CA ARG A 435 -15.44 -19.87 -6.32
C ARG A 435 -16.81 -20.48 -6.08
N VAL A 436 -17.59 -20.72 -7.14
CA VAL A 436 -18.89 -21.40 -7.08
C VAL A 436 -18.71 -22.87 -6.65
N GLU A 437 -17.71 -23.57 -7.18
CA GLU A 437 -17.41 -24.95 -6.76
C GLU A 437 -17.00 -25.02 -5.28
N MET A 438 -16.17 -24.09 -4.81
CA MET A 438 -15.83 -23.97 -3.38
C MET A 438 -17.08 -23.75 -2.52
N GLU A 439 -17.99 -22.88 -2.98
CA GLU A 439 -19.26 -22.61 -2.30
C GLU A 439 -20.19 -23.83 -2.28
N ARG A 440 -20.33 -24.53 -3.41
CA ARG A 440 -21.17 -25.72 -3.54
C ARG A 440 -20.72 -26.79 -2.55
N LEU A 441 -19.42 -27.11 -2.56
CA LEU A 441 -18.85 -28.10 -1.64
C LEU A 441 -19.08 -27.69 -0.19
N ALA A 442 -18.80 -26.43 0.17
CA ALA A 442 -19.02 -25.94 1.53
C ALA A 442 -20.48 -26.09 1.96
N ARG A 443 -21.45 -25.78 1.07
CA ARG A 443 -22.88 -25.89 1.37
C ARG A 443 -23.36 -27.34 1.46
N GLU A 444 -22.94 -28.22 0.54
CA GLU A 444 -23.33 -29.63 0.52
C GLU A 444 -22.90 -30.37 1.79
N PHE A 445 -21.70 -30.08 2.30
CA PHE A 445 -21.16 -30.78 3.49
C PHE A 445 -21.60 -30.16 4.83
N LEU A 446 -21.87 -28.85 4.87
CA LEU A 446 -22.03 -28.11 6.13
C LEU A 446 -23.46 -27.62 6.38
N CYS A 447 -24.24 -27.40 5.33
CA CYS A 447 -25.59 -26.85 5.42
C CYS A 447 -26.66 -27.95 5.29
N SER A 448 -27.58 -28.04 6.24
CA SER A 448 -28.83 -28.75 6.03
C SER A 448 -29.74 -27.88 5.16
N SER A 449 -30.31 -28.45 4.08
CA SER A 449 -31.17 -27.70 3.15
C SER A 449 -32.39 -27.07 3.82
N SER A 450 -32.86 -27.64 4.94
CA SER A 450 -33.99 -27.14 5.73
C SER A 450 -33.70 -25.85 6.53
N GLN A 451 -32.44 -25.45 6.66
CA GLN A 451 -32.01 -24.27 7.44
C GLN A 451 -31.35 -23.18 6.58
N ALA A 452 -31.33 -23.36 5.25
CA ALA A 452 -30.81 -22.38 4.31
C ALA A 452 -31.85 -21.27 4.06
N VAL A 453 -31.43 -20.02 4.26
CA VAL A 453 -32.26 -18.82 4.12
C VAL A 453 -31.55 -17.84 3.19
N LYS A 454 -32.30 -17.25 2.26
CA LYS A 454 -31.76 -16.22 1.37
C LYS A 454 -31.43 -14.96 2.15
N MET A 455 -30.25 -14.38 1.90
CA MET A 455 -29.83 -13.11 2.50
C MET A 455 -30.76 -11.98 2.08
N ASP A 456 -31.05 -11.09 3.03
CA ASP A 456 -31.64 -9.79 2.71
C ASP A 456 -30.69 -8.98 1.81
N ARG A 457 -31.24 -8.16 0.92
CA ARG A 457 -30.45 -7.30 0.02
C ARG A 457 -29.55 -6.34 0.80
N ASN A 458 -29.96 -5.96 2.01
CA ASN A 458 -29.29 -4.99 2.87
C ASN A 458 -28.36 -5.63 3.91
N PHE A 459 -28.11 -6.95 3.85
CA PHE A 459 -27.34 -7.70 4.85
C PHE A 459 -25.98 -7.06 5.22
N ASP A 460 -25.30 -6.55 4.20
CA ASP A 460 -23.98 -5.90 4.24
C ASP A 460 -24.01 -4.47 3.68
N ALA A 461 -25.20 -3.85 3.58
CA ALA A 461 -25.34 -2.52 2.97
C ALA A 461 -24.91 -1.37 3.90
N THR A 462 -25.05 -1.54 5.21
CA THR A 462 -24.72 -0.50 6.21
C THR A 462 -23.33 -0.69 6.84
N SER A 463 -22.87 -1.93 6.90
CA SER A 463 -21.56 -2.30 7.45
C SER A 463 -21.15 -3.63 6.86
N GLU A 464 -19.85 -3.79 6.59
CA GLU A 464 -19.29 -5.07 6.16
C GLU A 464 -19.54 -6.13 7.23
N ARG A 465 -19.89 -7.34 6.79
CA ARG A 465 -20.17 -8.47 7.67
C ARG A 465 -19.00 -9.43 7.62
N GLU A 466 -18.38 -9.64 8.77
CA GLU A 466 -17.19 -10.47 8.90
C GLU A 466 -17.46 -11.70 9.77
N CYS A 467 -16.71 -12.77 9.53
CA CYS A 467 -16.69 -13.91 10.45
C CYS A 467 -16.10 -13.49 11.80
N CYS A 468 -16.83 -13.72 12.88
CA CYS A 468 -16.38 -13.40 14.24
C CYS A 468 -15.15 -14.20 14.75
N ILE A 469 -14.55 -15.07 13.94
CA ILE A 469 -13.37 -15.88 14.30
C ILE A 469 -12.18 -15.51 13.42
N CYS A 470 -12.35 -15.52 12.10
CA CYS A 470 -11.26 -15.29 11.16
C CYS A 470 -11.37 -14.00 10.35
N PHE A 471 -12.39 -13.18 10.61
CA PHE A 471 -12.68 -11.92 9.92
C PHE A 471 -12.91 -12.03 8.40
N PHE A 472 -13.14 -13.24 7.89
CA PHE A 472 -13.49 -13.44 6.49
C PHE A 472 -14.79 -12.71 6.13
N ASP A 473 -14.79 -11.96 5.03
CA ASP A 473 -15.97 -11.28 4.50
C ASP A 473 -17.11 -12.25 4.16
N LEU A 474 -18.33 -11.88 4.53
CA LEU A 474 -19.52 -12.73 4.45
C LEU A 474 -20.50 -12.27 3.37
N HIS A 475 -20.01 -11.61 2.31
CA HIS A 475 -20.86 -11.13 1.22
C HIS A 475 -21.66 -12.25 0.55
N LEU A 476 -21.05 -13.42 0.30
CA LEU A 476 -21.68 -14.52 -0.44
C LEU A 476 -22.53 -15.44 0.46
N SER A 477 -21.99 -15.81 1.63
CA SER A 477 -22.64 -16.72 2.56
C SER A 477 -22.16 -16.52 4.00
N ALA A 478 -23.04 -16.86 4.95
CA ALA A 478 -22.79 -16.76 6.38
C ALA A 478 -23.51 -17.86 7.13
N ALA A 479 -23.02 -18.21 8.32
CA ALA A 479 -23.74 -19.00 9.31
C ALA A 479 -24.12 -18.11 10.49
N GLY A 480 -25.37 -18.22 10.93
CA GLY A 480 -25.93 -17.50 12.07
C GLY A 480 -26.61 -18.45 13.06
N CYS A 481 -26.91 -17.95 14.26
CA CYS A 481 -27.70 -18.68 15.25
C CYS A 481 -28.57 -17.71 16.05
N ARG A 482 -29.78 -18.15 16.42
CA ARG A 482 -30.74 -17.32 17.17
C ARG A 482 -30.23 -16.94 18.58
N CYS A 483 -29.29 -17.69 19.15
CA CYS A 483 -28.67 -17.35 20.43
C CYS A 483 -27.73 -16.13 20.35
N SER A 484 -27.30 -15.74 19.14
CA SER A 484 -26.35 -14.66 18.91
C SER A 484 -26.69 -13.93 17.60
N PRO A 485 -27.76 -13.11 17.58
CA PRO A 485 -28.32 -12.52 16.36
C PRO A 485 -27.35 -11.60 15.62
N ASP A 486 -26.42 -10.97 16.34
CA ASP A 486 -25.44 -10.02 15.77
C ASP A 486 -24.10 -10.67 15.39
N ARG A 487 -23.95 -11.99 15.59
CA ARG A 487 -22.70 -12.70 15.31
C ARG A 487 -22.88 -13.69 14.17
N TYR A 488 -21.97 -13.59 13.20
CA TYR A 488 -21.92 -14.46 12.04
C TYR A 488 -20.56 -15.16 11.94
N ALA A 489 -20.55 -16.32 11.31
CA ALA A 489 -19.34 -17.04 10.96
C ALA A 489 -19.31 -17.39 9.46
N CYS A 490 -18.13 -17.55 8.88
CA CYS A 490 -18.02 -18.18 7.57
C CYS A 490 -18.38 -19.67 7.68
N LEU A 491 -18.63 -20.32 6.55
CA LEU A 491 -19.08 -21.72 6.53
C LEU A 491 -18.07 -22.65 7.23
N ASN A 492 -16.76 -22.43 7.07
CA ASN A 492 -15.70 -23.20 7.73
C ASN A 492 -15.76 -23.11 9.27
N HIS A 493 -16.25 -21.99 9.79
CA HIS A 493 -16.34 -21.71 11.22
C HIS A 493 -17.76 -21.85 11.79
N ALA A 494 -18.74 -22.30 11.00
CA ALA A 494 -20.13 -22.45 11.43
C ALA A 494 -20.28 -23.34 12.69
N LYS A 495 -19.45 -24.39 12.80
CA LYS A 495 -19.43 -25.28 13.97
C LYS A 495 -18.97 -24.54 15.24
N HIS A 496 -18.04 -23.60 15.10
CA HIS A 496 -17.42 -22.85 16.21
C HIS A 496 -18.16 -21.56 16.58
N LEU A 497 -19.25 -21.22 15.88
CA LEU A 497 -20.03 -19.99 16.14
C LEU A 497 -20.59 -19.93 17.58
N CYS A 498 -21.20 -21.02 18.05
CA CYS A 498 -21.81 -21.15 19.37
C CYS A 498 -21.95 -22.64 19.76
N SER A 499 -22.29 -22.88 21.03
CA SER A 499 -22.51 -24.21 21.61
C SER A 499 -23.85 -24.86 21.26
N CYS A 500 -24.76 -24.14 20.60
CA CYS A 500 -26.04 -24.71 20.17
C CYS A 500 -25.84 -25.85 19.15
N ALA A 501 -26.77 -26.81 19.17
CA ALA A 501 -26.81 -27.91 18.20
C ALA A 501 -26.84 -27.38 16.76
N ARG A 502 -26.37 -28.21 15.80
CA ARG A 502 -26.31 -27.83 14.38
C ARG A 502 -27.69 -27.38 13.87
N ASP A 503 -28.75 -28.04 14.32
CA ASP A 503 -30.10 -27.74 13.85
C ASP A 503 -30.69 -26.42 14.35
N ALA A 504 -30.05 -25.80 15.34
CA ALA A 504 -30.41 -24.47 15.83
C ALA A 504 -29.71 -23.34 15.05
N LYS A 505 -28.79 -23.69 14.14
CA LYS A 505 -28.05 -22.73 13.29
C LYS A 505 -28.80 -22.59 11.97
N PHE A 506 -28.69 -21.41 11.37
CA PHE A 506 -29.24 -21.13 10.05
C PHE A 506 -28.12 -20.66 9.12
N PHE A 507 -28.27 -20.94 7.84
CA PHE A 507 -27.28 -20.62 6.82
C PHE A 507 -27.84 -19.57 5.89
N LEU A 508 -27.13 -18.47 5.74
CA LEU A 508 -27.47 -17.39 4.86
C LEU A 508 -26.72 -17.54 3.54
N PHE A 509 -27.41 -17.34 2.42
CA PHE A 509 -26.79 -17.30 1.10
C PHE A 509 -27.36 -16.17 0.23
N ARG A 510 -26.50 -15.54 -0.59
CA ARG A 510 -26.93 -14.46 -1.50
C ARG A 510 -27.56 -14.98 -2.79
N TYR A 511 -26.95 -16.02 -3.36
CA TYR A 511 -27.34 -16.62 -4.64
C TYR A 511 -27.49 -18.14 -4.50
N ASP A 512 -28.47 -18.69 -5.21
CA ASP A 512 -28.61 -20.13 -5.43
C ASP A 512 -27.39 -20.65 -6.23
N ILE A 513 -27.07 -21.94 -6.06
CA ILE A 513 -25.91 -22.58 -6.73
C ILE A 513 -26.13 -22.72 -8.23
#